data_AF-A0A433TQR2-F1
#
_entry.id   AF-A0A433TQR2-F1
#
_cell.length_a   1.000
_cell.length_b   1.000
_cell.length_c   1.000
_cell.angle_alpha   90.00
_cell.angle_beta   90.00
_cell.angle_gamma   90.00
#
_symmetry.space_group_name_H-M   'P 1'
#
loop_
_entity.id
_entity.type
_entity.pdbx_description
1 polymer ?
#
loop_
_entity_poly.entity_id
_entity_poly.type
_entity_poly.pdbx_seq_one_letter_code
_entity_poly.pdbx_strand_id
1 'polypeptide(L)'
;MKALIVKKALHTWRNQFITSVQLLLPVLFSILGMEAGESRLEVKPQELPINLDMEPFGRTFIPVTTGPNPTKYQRDFIALYKAQFGDSHYLEEFSIPPYDFNSYALKRAADLGTTAYNKKVIIGMQAIPPRGNEKSAALGFYNGQTFHGKGI
;
A
#
# COMPACT_ATOMS: atom_id res chain seq x y z
N MET A 1 47.77 -12.99 14.97
CA MET A 1 46.52 -13.17 14.18
C MET A 1 46.56 -14.39 13.26
N LYS A 2 47.59 -14.54 12.39
CA LYS A 2 47.74 -15.69 11.46
C LYS A 2 47.69 -17.07 12.12
N ALA A 3 48.35 -17.23 13.28
CA ALA A 3 48.39 -18.50 14.02
C ALA A 3 47.00 -18.99 14.52
N LEU A 4 46.10 -18.06 14.87
CA LEU A 4 44.74 -18.40 15.31
C LEU A 4 43.85 -18.87 14.15
N ILE A 5 44.04 -18.29 12.96
CA ILE A 5 43.34 -18.68 11.73
C ILE A 5 43.77 -20.08 11.29
N VAL A 6 45.07 -20.37 11.30
CA VAL A 6 45.62 -21.69 10.95
C VAL A 6 45.13 -22.76 11.94
N LYS A 7 45.09 -22.45 13.24
CA LYS A 7 44.55 -23.35 14.26
C LYS A 7 43.06 -23.67 14.03
N LYS A 8 42.24 -22.67 13.69
CA LYS A 8 40.83 -22.88 13.35
C LYS A 8 40.69 -23.69 12.06
N ALA A 9 41.46 -23.38 11.02
CA ALA A 9 41.42 -24.09 9.74
C ALA A 9 41.77 -25.57 9.89
N LEU A 10 42.80 -25.90 10.68
CA LEU A 10 43.14 -27.29 11.00
C LEU A 10 42.05 -28.00 11.79
N HIS A 11 41.38 -27.30 12.71
CA HIS A 11 40.26 -27.86 13.46
C HIS A 11 39.03 -28.11 12.57
N THR A 12 38.73 -27.20 11.64
CA THR A 12 37.69 -27.35 10.62
C THR A 12 38.02 -28.52 9.68
N TRP A 13 39.28 -28.66 9.27
CA TRP A 13 39.73 -29.76 8.42
C TRP A 13 39.65 -31.12 9.13
N ARG A 14 39.97 -31.20 10.43
CA ARG A 14 39.81 -32.45 11.18
C ARG A 14 38.34 -32.85 11.36
N ASN A 15 37.42 -31.88 11.31
CA ASN A 15 36.00 -32.09 11.54
C ASN A 15 35.18 -31.84 10.27
N GLN A 16 35.54 -32.57 9.20
CA GLN A 16 34.94 -32.41 7.88
C GLN A 16 33.43 -32.64 7.89
N PHE A 17 32.95 -33.59 8.71
CA PHE A 17 31.51 -33.90 8.80
C PHE A 17 30.68 -32.69 9.26
N ILE A 18 31.06 -32.04 10.38
CA ILE A 18 30.31 -30.88 10.90
C ILE A 18 30.37 -29.71 9.93
N THR A 19 31.51 -29.53 9.25
CA THR A 19 31.68 -28.44 8.28
C THR A 19 30.80 -28.66 7.04
N SER A 20 30.73 -29.91 6.54
CA SER A 20 29.84 -30.26 5.43
C SER A 20 28.37 -30.06 5.80
N VAL A 21 27.94 -30.49 6.99
CA VAL A 21 26.56 -30.28 7.45
C VAL A 21 26.23 -28.79 7.55
N GLN A 22 27.12 -27.98 8.12
CA GLN A 22 26.93 -26.54 8.27
C GLN A 22 26.82 -25.79 6.93
N LEU A 23 27.51 -26.26 5.89
CA LEU A 23 27.45 -25.67 4.55
C LEU A 23 26.25 -26.16 3.74
N LEU A 24 25.85 -27.42 3.89
CA LEU A 24 24.77 -28.01 3.10
C LEU A 24 23.38 -27.70 3.64
N LEU A 25 23.24 -27.55 4.97
CA LEU A 25 21.95 -27.34 5.61
C LEU A 25 21.24 -26.06 5.12
N PRO A 26 21.89 -24.88 5.03
CA PRO A 26 21.24 -23.67 4.50
C PRO A 26 20.80 -23.84 3.03
N VAL A 27 21.59 -24.52 2.21
CA VAL A 27 21.30 -24.73 0.78
C VAL A 27 20.07 -25.61 0.60
N LEU A 28 19.95 -26.68 1.39
CA LEU A 28 18.76 -27.54 1.38
C LEU A 28 17.50 -26.77 1.80
N PHE A 29 17.58 -25.95 2.85
CA PHE A 29 16.45 -25.10 3.25
C PHE A 29 16.08 -24.07 2.17
N SER A 30 17.05 -23.52 1.44
CA SER A 30 16.78 -22.62 0.32
C SER A 30 16.05 -23.33 -0.84
N ILE A 31 16.47 -24.54 -1.21
CA ILE A 31 15.82 -25.32 -2.27
C ILE A 31 14.38 -25.67 -1.87
N LEU A 32 14.19 -26.20 -0.66
CA LEU A 32 12.86 -26.52 -0.13
C LEU A 32 11.97 -25.28 -0.01
N GLY A 33 12.55 -24.13 0.35
CA GLY A 33 11.84 -22.86 0.40
C GLY A 33 11.40 -22.37 -0.99
N MET A 34 12.23 -22.57 -2.02
CA MET A 34 11.87 -22.26 -3.41
C MET A 34 10.77 -23.18 -3.92
N GLU A 35 10.87 -24.49 -3.70
CA GLU A 35 9.83 -25.44 -4.13
C GLU A 35 8.49 -25.20 -3.40
N ALA A 36 8.52 -24.83 -2.11
CA ALA A 36 7.32 -24.42 -1.37
C ALA A 36 6.72 -23.10 -1.89
N GLY A 37 7.55 -22.25 -2.52
CA GLY A 37 7.13 -21.04 -3.22
C GLY A 37 6.48 -21.34 -4.57
N GLU A 38 7.07 -22.25 -5.36
CA GLU A 38 6.60 -22.59 -6.72
C GLU A 38 5.44 -23.59 -6.75
N SER A 39 5.30 -24.45 -5.74
CA SER A 39 4.16 -25.38 -5.61
C SER A 39 2.87 -24.71 -5.13
N ARG A 40 2.92 -23.42 -4.80
CA ARG A 40 1.71 -22.61 -4.74
C ARG A 40 1.18 -22.51 -6.16
N LEU A 41 0.25 -23.40 -6.48
CA LEU A 41 -0.63 -23.28 -7.64
C LEU A 41 -0.95 -21.79 -7.81
N GLU A 42 -0.60 -21.23 -8.97
CA GLU A 42 -1.17 -19.98 -9.44
C GLU A 42 -2.67 -20.20 -9.64
N VAL A 43 -3.40 -20.35 -8.55
CA VAL A 43 -4.79 -19.94 -8.50
C VAL A 43 -4.68 -18.44 -8.71
N LYS A 44 -4.73 -17.99 -9.98
CA LYS A 44 -5.10 -16.62 -10.29
C LYS A 44 -6.34 -16.40 -9.45
N PRO A 45 -6.27 -15.63 -8.35
CA PRO A 45 -7.48 -15.35 -7.60
C PRO A 45 -8.37 -14.71 -8.66
N GLN A 46 -9.53 -15.31 -8.90
CA GLN A 46 -10.56 -14.58 -9.60
C GLN A 46 -10.71 -13.32 -8.77
N GLU A 47 -10.21 -12.19 -9.28
CA GLU A 47 -10.22 -10.92 -8.57
C GLU A 47 -11.68 -10.60 -8.35
N LEU A 48 -12.19 -11.04 -7.18
CA LEU A 48 -13.49 -10.64 -6.72
C LEU A 48 -13.46 -9.12 -6.76
N PRO A 49 -14.51 -8.47 -7.31
CA PRO A 49 -14.54 -7.02 -7.36
C PRO A 49 -14.21 -6.52 -5.96
N ILE A 50 -13.10 -5.80 -5.84
CA ILE A 50 -12.69 -5.20 -4.57
C ILE A 50 -13.77 -4.17 -4.26
N ASN A 51 -14.75 -4.58 -3.46
CA ASN A 51 -15.75 -3.67 -2.97
C ASN A 51 -15.06 -2.80 -1.93
N LEU A 52 -14.94 -1.51 -2.24
CA LEU A 52 -14.35 -0.53 -1.35
C LEU A 52 -15.38 -0.19 -0.27
N ASP A 53 -15.56 -1.13 0.67
CA ASP A 53 -16.49 -0.98 1.77
C ASP A 53 -15.84 -0.17 2.89
N MET A 54 -16.39 1.01 3.13
CA MET A 54 -15.94 1.94 4.15
C MET A 54 -16.83 1.89 5.41
N GLU A 55 -17.93 1.12 5.40
CA GLU A 55 -18.85 0.97 6.53
C GLU A 55 -18.18 0.50 7.83
N PRO A 56 -17.18 -0.42 7.83
CA PRO A 56 -16.53 -0.85 9.07
C PRO A 56 -15.82 0.29 9.81
N PHE A 57 -15.51 1.38 9.12
CA PHE A 57 -14.87 2.57 9.69
C PHE A 57 -15.88 3.66 10.10
N GLY A 58 -17.17 3.40 9.95
CA GLY A 58 -18.26 4.32 10.24
C GLY A 58 -18.31 5.51 9.29
N ARG A 59 -18.80 6.66 9.79
CA ARG A 59 -18.91 7.88 8.98
C ARG A 59 -17.54 8.49 8.71
N THR A 60 -17.10 8.39 7.46
CA THR A 60 -15.82 8.90 6.95
C THR A 60 -16.03 10.13 6.06
N PHE A 61 -14.96 10.91 5.90
CA PHE A 61 -14.86 11.99 4.92
C PHE A 61 -13.95 11.52 3.79
N ILE A 62 -14.44 11.63 2.56
CA ILE A 62 -13.78 11.17 1.35
C ILE A 62 -13.45 12.40 0.50
N PRO A 63 -12.26 13.00 0.70
CA PRO A 63 -11.79 14.10 -0.12
C PRO A 63 -11.59 13.72 -1.57
N VAL A 64 -12.16 14.54 -2.45
CA VAL A 64 -12.04 14.39 -3.90
C VAL A 64 -11.82 15.75 -4.56
N THR A 65 -11.03 15.79 -5.63
CA THR A 65 -10.98 16.97 -6.48
C THR A 65 -10.76 16.59 -7.93
N THR A 66 -11.42 17.32 -8.82
CA THR A 66 -11.18 17.24 -10.27
C THR A 66 -10.03 18.15 -10.70
N GLY A 67 -9.50 18.97 -9.79
CA GLY A 67 -8.45 19.94 -10.09
C GLY A 67 -8.96 21.14 -10.90
N PRO A 68 -8.08 22.09 -11.23
CA PRO A 68 -8.45 23.25 -12.04
C PRO A 68 -8.69 22.83 -13.50
N ASN A 69 -9.78 23.33 -14.09
CA ASN A 69 -10.13 23.13 -15.50
C ASN A 69 -10.13 21.65 -15.96
N PRO A 70 -10.93 20.78 -15.33
CA PRO A 70 -10.88 19.35 -15.62
C PRO A 70 -11.34 19.03 -17.05
N THR A 71 -10.72 18.03 -17.65
CA THR A 71 -11.20 17.45 -18.91
C THR A 71 -12.47 16.63 -18.69
N LYS A 72 -13.17 16.27 -19.77
CA LYS A 72 -14.33 15.35 -19.69
C LYS A 72 -13.93 14.03 -19.02
N TYR A 73 -12.80 13.44 -19.42
CA TYR A 73 -12.33 12.18 -18.86
C TYR A 73 -12.03 12.25 -17.37
N GLN A 74 -11.44 13.35 -16.89
CA GLN A 74 -11.20 13.55 -15.45
C GLN A 74 -12.51 13.70 -14.67
N ARG A 75 -13.49 14.43 -15.20
CA ARG A 75 -14.83 14.54 -14.58
C ARG A 75 -15.52 13.18 -14.51
N ASP A 76 -15.53 12.44 -15.61
CA ASP A 76 -16.16 11.12 -15.67
C ASP A 76 -15.48 10.14 -14.71
N PHE A 77 -14.14 10.15 -14.65
CA PHE A 77 -13.37 9.28 -13.76
C PHE A 77 -13.66 9.57 -12.28
N ILE A 78 -13.66 10.85 -11.87
CA ILE A 78 -14.00 11.23 -10.49
C ILE A 78 -15.47 10.93 -10.18
N ALA A 79 -16.39 11.07 -11.14
CA ALA A 79 -17.78 10.68 -10.96
C ALA A 79 -17.93 9.17 -10.71
N LEU A 80 -17.22 8.33 -11.45
CA LEU A 80 -17.19 6.88 -11.24
C LEU A 80 -16.61 6.52 -9.86
N TYR A 81 -15.59 7.23 -9.40
CA TYR A 81 -15.05 7.04 -8.06
C TYR A 81 -16.05 7.41 -6.97
N LYS A 82 -16.67 8.59 -7.08
CA LYS A 82 -17.71 9.04 -6.14
C LYS A 82 -18.86 8.04 -6.03
N ALA A 83 -19.25 7.43 -7.15
CA ALA A 83 -20.33 6.44 -7.21
C ALA A 83 -20.03 5.11 -6.49
N GLN A 84 -18.77 4.87 -6.05
CA GLN A 84 -18.42 3.69 -5.26
C GLN A 84 -18.89 3.80 -3.80
N PHE A 85 -19.20 5.02 -3.33
CA PHE A 85 -19.53 5.29 -1.94
C PHE A 85 -21.03 5.53 -1.79
N GLY A 86 -21.64 4.90 -0.78
CA GLY A 86 -23.03 5.13 -0.42
C GLY A 86 -23.25 6.41 0.39
N ASP A 87 -24.51 6.69 0.72
CA ASP A 87 -24.96 7.89 1.46
C ASP A 87 -24.44 7.99 2.91
N SER A 88 -23.84 6.93 3.43
CA SER A 88 -23.22 6.85 4.76
C SER A 88 -21.90 7.63 4.87
N HIS A 89 -21.29 8.00 3.74
CA HIS A 89 -20.01 8.70 3.67
C HIS A 89 -20.15 10.13 3.14
N TYR A 90 -19.29 11.02 3.63
CA TYR A 90 -19.27 12.42 3.18
C TYR A 90 -18.25 12.58 2.05
N LEU A 91 -18.75 12.73 0.83
CA LEU A 91 -17.94 13.12 -0.32
C LEU A 91 -17.61 14.62 -0.24
N GLU A 92 -16.35 14.94 0.04
CA GLU A 92 -15.90 16.32 0.19
C GLU A 92 -15.13 16.77 -1.05
N GLU A 93 -15.77 17.57 -1.89
CA GLU A 93 -15.08 18.18 -3.02
C GLU A 93 -14.31 19.42 -2.57
N PHE A 94 -12.98 19.35 -2.61
CA PHE A 94 -12.14 20.50 -2.28
C PHE A 94 -11.80 21.28 -3.54
N SER A 95 -12.62 22.31 -3.78
CA SER A 95 -12.55 23.20 -4.93
C SER A 95 -11.89 24.56 -4.63
N ILE A 96 -11.25 24.70 -3.47
CA ILE A 96 -10.60 25.96 -3.07
C ILE A 96 -9.10 25.81 -3.32
N PRO A 97 -8.47 26.73 -4.09
CA PRO A 97 -7.03 26.74 -4.24
C PRO A 97 -6.33 26.84 -2.87
N PRO A 98 -5.25 26.07 -2.64
CA PRO A 98 -4.63 25.15 -3.59
C PRO A 98 -5.37 23.79 -3.65
N TYR A 99 -5.65 23.32 -4.88
CA TYR A 99 -6.39 22.07 -5.18
C TYR A 99 -5.54 20.81 -4.96
N ASP A 100 -4.69 20.82 -3.95
CA ASP A 100 -3.82 19.70 -3.63
C ASP A 100 -4.26 19.03 -2.33
N PHE A 101 -4.10 17.72 -2.29
CA PHE A 101 -4.51 16.94 -1.15
C PHE A 101 -3.73 17.28 0.12
N ASN A 102 -2.47 17.72 0.02
CA ASN A 102 -1.67 18.02 1.20
C ASN A 102 -2.25 19.24 1.93
N SER A 103 -2.63 20.27 1.18
CA SER A 103 -3.28 21.46 1.73
C SER A 103 -4.66 21.16 2.30
N TYR A 104 -5.45 20.31 1.63
CA TYR A 104 -6.69 19.79 2.21
C TYR A 104 -6.42 19.05 3.52
N ALA A 105 -5.45 18.13 3.53
CA ALA A 105 -5.12 17.30 4.69
C ALA A 105 -4.67 18.15 5.88
N LEU A 106 -3.80 19.14 5.65
CA LEU A 106 -3.32 20.06 6.68
C LEU A 106 -4.47 20.88 7.27
N LYS A 107 -5.33 21.47 6.42
CA LYS A 107 -6.49 22.23 6.88
C LYS A 107 -7.47 21.35 7.65
N ARG A 108 -7.80 20.17 7.11
CA ARG A 108 -8.78 19.27 7.73
C ARG A 108 -8.28 18.70 9.05
N ALA A 109 -6.99 18.39 9.14
CA ALA A 109 -6.36 17.99 10.39
C ALA A 109 -6.35 19.12 11.43
N ALA A 110 -6.20 20.38 11.02
CA ALA A 110 -6.35 21.53 11.92
C ALA A 110 -7.80 21.71 12.41
N ASP A 111 -8.79 21.54 11.52
CA ASP A 111 -10.21 21.73 11.83
C ASP A 111 -10.76 20.61 12.74
N LEU A 112 -10.39 19.34 12.50
CA LEU A 112 -10.91 18.18 13.22
C LEU A 112 -10.02 17.73 14.40
N GLY A 113 -8.75 18.14 14.39
CA GLY A 113 -7.69 17.51 15.17
C GLY A 113 -7.12 16.27 14.48
N THR A 114 -5.81 16.06 14.64
CA THR A 114 -5.04 15.02 13.93
C THR A 114 -5.56 13.60 14.18
N THR A 115 -5.99 13.28 15.41
CA THR A 115 -6.54 11.97 15.75
C THR A 115 -7.88 11.70 15.05
N ALA A 116 -8.77 12.68 15.01
CA ALA A 116 -10.07 12.52 14.36
C ALA A 116 -9.93 12.49 12.84
N TYR A 117 -9.06 13.34 12.29
CA TYR A 117 -8.67 13.28 10.88
C TYR A 117 -8.16 11.89 10.52
N ASN A 118 -7.22 11.35 11.31
CA ASN A 118 -6.63 10.05 11.04
C ASN A 118 -7.64 8.89 11.09
N LYS A 119 -8.73 9.02 11.84
CA LYS A 119 -9.81 8.01 11.91
C LYS A 119 -10.86 8.15 10.82
N LYS A 120 -11.11 9.37 10.34
CA LYS A 120 -12.25 9.67 9.46
C LYS A 120 -11.85 9.94 8.01
N VAL A 121 -10.60 10.34 7.75
CA VAL A 121 -10.06 10.55 6.40
C VAL A 121 -9.10 9.41 6.10
N ILE A 122 -9.65 8.37 5.46
CA ILE A 122 -8.96 7.11 5.20
C ILE A 122 -8.43 7.06 3.78
N ILE A 123 -9.23 7.52 2.84
CA ILE A 123 -8.93 7.51 1.42
C ILE A 123 -9.32 8.84 0.81
N GLY A 124 -8.75 9.13 -0.35
CA GLY A 124 -9.25 10.19 -1.20
C GLY A 124 -8.58 10.16 -2.56
N MET A 125 -8.98 11.10 -3.41
CA MET A 125 -8.48 11.14 -4.77
C MET A 125 -8.34 12.55 -5.32
N GLN A 126 -7.26 12.78 -6.05
CA GLN A 126 -7.00 14.01 -6.80
C GLN A 126 -6.78 13.67 -8.26
N ALA A 127 -7.56 14.26 -9.17
CA ALA A 127 -7.22 14.19 -10.59
C ALA A 127 -5.89 14.93 -10.85
N ILE A 128 -5.01 14.29 -11.62
CA ILE A 128 -3.72 14.87 -12.01
C ILE A 128 -3.64 14.93 -13.54
N PRO A 129 -2.75 15.76 -14.11
CA PRO A 129 -2.50 15.74 -15.54
C PRO A 129 -2.01 14.34 -16.00
N PRO A 130 -2.61 13.77 -17.05
CA PRO A 130 -2.18 12.48 -17.59
C PRO A 130 -0.78 12.56 -18.20
N ARG A 131 -0.06 11.43 -18.26
CA ARG A 131 1.27 11.35 -18.87
C ARG A 131 1.23 10.54 -20.16
N GLY A 132 1.97 10.97 -21.18
CA GLY A 132 2.07 10.27 -22.46
C GLY A 132 0.73 10.20 -23.20
N ASN A 133 0.28 8.97 -23.49
CA ASN A 133 -0.95 8.71 -24.26
C ASN A 133 -2.20 8.48 -23.39
N GLU A 134 -2.10 8.66 -22.08
CA GLU A 134 -3.23 8.49 -21.14
C GLU A 134 -4.28 9.60 -21.31
N LYS A 135 -5.56 9.26 -21.14
CA LYS A 135 -6.67 10.23 -21.23
C LYS A 135 -7.03 10.87 -19.89
N SER A 136 -6.68 10.22 -18.80
CA SER A 136 -6.94 10.64 -17.43
C SER A 136 -5.92 10.00 -16.51
N ALA A 137 -5.49 10.74 -15.49
CA ALA A 137 -4.70 10.20 -14.38
C ALA A 137 -5.25 10.76 -13.07
N ALA A 138 -5.04 10.01 -12.00
CA ALA A 138 -5.40 10.43 -10.65
C ALA A 138 -4.38 9.92 -9.65
N LEU A 139 -4.21 10.68 -8.58
CA LEU A 139 -3.44 10.33 -7.41
C LEU A 139 -4.42 9.89 -6.32
N GLY A 140 -4.32 8.63 -5.92
CA GLY A 140 -5.04 8.08 -4.78
C GLY A 140 -4.28 8.33 -3.48
N PHE A 141 -5.02 8.62 -2.42
CA PHE A 141 -4.48 8.78 -1.07
C PHE A 141 -5.05 7.69 -0.19
N TYR A 142 -4.21 7.16 0.70
CA TYR A 142 -4.59 6.19 1.72
C TYR A 142 -3.89 6.50 3.03
N ASN A 143 -4.65 6.46 4.12
CA ASN A 143 -4.16 6.66 5.47
C ASN A 143 -3.81 5.31 6.11
N GLY A 144 -2.53 4.96 6.10
CA GLY A 144 -2.02 3.67 6.57
C GLY A 144 -1.92 3.51 8.09
N GLN A 145 -2.81 4.14 8.87
CA GLN A 145 -2.85 3.88 10.33
C GLN A 145 -3.26 2.43 10.61
N THR A 146 -2.76 1.88 11.72
CA THR A 146 -2.93 0.47 12.07
C THR A 146 -4.39 0.03 12.21
N PHE A 147 -5.27 0.93 12.62
CA PHE A 147 -6.72 0.68 12.73
C PHE A 147 -7.46 0.67 11.37
N HIS A 148 -6.79 0.96 10.27
CA HIS A 148 -7.29 0.76 8.90
C HIS A 148 -6.71 -0.48 8.22
N GLY A 149 -5.79 -1.18 8.89
CA GLY A 149 -5.27 -2.45 8.44
C GLY A 149 -6.24 -3.58 8.76
N LYS A 150 -6.10 -4.70 8.04
CA LYS A 150 -6.77 -5.95 8.41
C LYS A 150 -6.33 -6.31 9.82
N GLY A 151 -7.29 -6.42 10.76
CA GLY A 151 -7.02 -6.96 12.09
C GLY A 151 -6.37 -8.33 11.94
N ILE A 152 -5.27 -8.56 12.68
CA ILE A 152 -4.60 -9.85 12.75
C ILE A 152 -5.54 -10.85 13.43
#